data_AF-A0A226MT28-F1
#
_entry.id   AF-A0A226MT28-F1
#
_cell.length_a   1.000
_cell.length_b   1.000
_cell.length_c   1.000
_cell.angle_alpha   90.00
_cell.angle_beta   90.00
_cell.angle_gamma   90.00
#
_symmetry.space_group_name_H-M   'P 1'
#
loop_
_entity.id
_entity.type
_entity.pdbx_description
1 polymer ?
#
loop_
_entity_poly.entity_id
_entity_poly.type
_entity_poly.pdbx_seq_one_letter_code
_entity_poly.pdbx_strand_id
1 'polypeptide(L)' 'VLSLSEILWPCLLFLILAAIRFQETPKYKENCYLEARDLPSRGLYPFMRTLFCNVGSRCRNTSYTTQKYNRLR' A
#
# COMPACT_ATOMS: atom_id res chain seq x y z
N VAL A 1 -31.68 12.70 -33.60
CA VAL A 1 -30.34 13.25 -33.25
C VAL A 1 -30.09 13.23 -31.74
N LEU A 2 -31.01 13.72 -30.89
CA LEU A 2 -30.87 13.65 -29.42
C LEU A 2 -30.80 12.22 -28.85
N SER A 3 -31.53 11.27 -29.44
CA SER A 3 -31.57 9.88 -28.97
C SER A 3 -30.26 9.12 -29.14
N LEU A 4 -29.49 9.43 -30.19
CA LEU A 4 -28.18 8.81 -30.40
C LEU A 4 -27.15 9.35 -29.42
N SER A 5 -27.14 10.66 -29.15
CA SER A 5 -26.21 11.27 -28.20
C SER A 5 -26.40 10.75 -26.77
N GLU A 6 -27.64 10.45 -26.38
CA GLU A 6 -27.96 9.96 -25.03
C GLU A 6 -27.41 8.55 -24.76
N ILE A 7 -27.23 7.74 -25.83
CA ILE A 7 -26.63 6.39 -25.76
C ILE A 7 -25.13 6.44 -26.05
N LEU A 8 -24.67 7.30 -26.96
CA LEU A 8 -23.26 7.41 -27.32
C LEU A 8 -22.42 7.90 -26.14
N TRP A 9 -22.97 8.80 -25.33
CA TRP A 9 -22.29 9.40 -24.18
C TRP A 9 -21.92 8.38 -23.09
N PRO A 10 -22.84 7.56 -22.55
CA PRO A 10 -22.48 6.54 -21.57
C PRO A 10 -21.53 5.50 -22.17
N CYS A 11 -21.72 5.09 -23.42
CA CYS A 11 -20.78 4.17 -24.09
C CYS A 11 -19.35 4.74 -24.15
N LEU A 12 -19.20 6.00 -24.52
CA LEU A 12 -17.89 6.66 -24.56
C LEU A 12 -17.28 6.80 -23.16
N LEU A 13 -18.07 7.14 -22.14
CA LEU A 13 -17.60 7.18 -20.75
C LEU A 13 -17.12 5.81 -20.26
N PHE A 14 -17.87 4.73 -20.54
CA PHE A 14 -17.47 3.37 -20.19
C PHE A 14 -16.19 2.94 -20.90
N LEU A 15 -16.04 3.26 -22.18
CA LEU A 15 -14.81 2.96 -22.93
C LEU A 15 -13.59 3.68 -22.36
N ILE A 16 -13.73 4.95 -21.97
CA ILE A 16 -12.65 5.71 -21.33
C ILE A 16 -12.28 5.10 -19.97
N LEU A 17 -13.27 4.79 -19.13
CA LEU A 17 -13.04 4.17 -17.83
C LEU A 17 -12.37 2.80 -17.95
N ALA A 18 -12.79 2.00 -18.93
CA ALA A 18 -12.17 0.72 -19.23
C ALA A 18 -10.71 0.91 -19.66
N ALA A 19 -10.43 1.84 -20.59
CA ALA A 19 -9.09 2.15 -21.05
C ALA A 19 -8.15 2.63 -19.93
N ILE A 20 -8.65 3.42 -18.98
CA ILE A 20 -7.89 3.85 -17.80
C ILE A 20 -7.58 2.65 -16.90
N ARG A 21 -8.55 1.75 -16.66
CA ARG A 21 -8.34 0.53 -15.88
C ARG A 21 -7.34 -0.45 -16.51
N PHE A 22 -7.26 -0.47 -17.84
CA PHE A 22 -6.23 -1.26 -18.55
C PHE A 22 -4.83 -0.68 -18.42
N GLN A 23 -4.71 0.65 -18.36
CA GLN A 23 -3.41 1.31 -18.15
C GLN A 23 -2.90 1.12 -16.73
N GLU A 24 -3.79 1.20 -15.73
CA GLU A 24 -3.48 0.91 -14.33
C GLU A 24 -3.86 -0.52 -13.97
N THR A 25 -3.18 -1.49 -14.60
CA THR A 25 -3.33 -2.90 -14.22
C THR A 25 -3.13 -3.03 -12.70
N PRO A 26 -4.09 -3.65 -11.97
CA PRO A 26 -4.00 -3.76 -10.52
C PRO A 26 -2.72 -4.50 -10.18
N LYS A 27 -1.70 -3.76 -9.74
CA LYS A 27 -0.45 -4.35 -9.29
C LYS A 27 -0.77 -5.05 -7.99
N TYR A 28 -0.69 -6.37 -8.00
CA TYR A 28 -0.75 -7.16 -6.78
C TYR A 28 0.34 -6.64 -5.83
N LYS A 29 -0.09 -5.96 -4.76
CA LYS A 29 0.78 -5.53 -3.68
C LYS A 29 0.78 -6.67 -2.68
N GLU A 30 1.93 -7.33 -2.51
CA GLU A 30 2.10 -8.26 -1.39
C GLU A 30 1.85 -7.55 -0.05
N ASN A 31 1.39 -8.31 0.95
CA ASN A 31 1.11 -7.78 2.28
C ASN A 31 2.39 -7.15 2.87
N CYS A 32 2.46 -5.81 2.91
CA CYS A 32 3.57 -5.08 3.51
C CYS A 32 3.29 -4.85 4.99
N TYR A 33 3.97 -5.58 5.85
CA TYR A 33 4.02 -5.32 7.28
C TYR A 33 5.20 -4.39 7.59
N LEU A 34 4.93 -3.31 8.32
CA LEU A 34 5.92 -2.35 8.79
C LEU A 34 6.26 -2.60 10.25
N GLU A 35 7.52 -2.36 10.61
CA GLU A 35 7.98 -2.44 11.98
C GLU A 35 7.43 -1.26 12.81
N ALA A 36 7.10 -1.50 14.08
CA ALA A 36 6.73 -0.43 15.00
C ALA A 36 7.95 0.48 15.26
N ARG A 37 7.78 1.80 15.10
CA ARG A 37 8.81 2.78 15.47
C ARG A 37 8.62 3.24 16.91
N ASP A 38 9.73 3.35 17.64
CA ASP A 38 9.72 4.00 18.94
C ASP A 38 9.58 5.51 18.78
N LEU A 39 8.75 6.12 19.62
CA LEU A 39 8.61 7.57 19.69
C LEU A 39 9.66 8.15 20.65
N PRO A 40 10.05 9.43 20.50
CA PRO A 40 10.99 10.09 21.41
C PRO A 40 10.52 10.09 22.88
N SER A 41 9.22 9.88 23.13
CA SER A 41 8.63 9.72 24.47
C SER A 41 9.05 8.43 25.19
N ARG A 42 9.50 7.39 24.47
CA ARG A 42 10.11 6.18 25.07
C ARG A 42 11.60 6.35 25.39
N GLY A 43 12.17 7.51 25.09
CA GLY A 43 13.58 7.83 25.26
C GLY A 43 14.25 8.24 23.95
N LEU A 44 15.17 9.21 24.05
CA LEU A 44 15.89 9.76 22.90
C LEU A 44 16.86 8.75 22.24
N TYR A 45 17.56 7.94 23.05
CA TYR A 45 18.51 6.94 22.55
C TYR A 45 17.86 5.83 21.70
N PRO A 46 16.80 5.12 22.18
CA PRO A 46 16.13 4.11 21.35
C PRO A 46 15.47 4.72 20.11
N PHE A 47 14.92 5.94 20.21
CA PHE A 47 14.38 6.67 19.06
C PHE A 47 15.44 6.92 17.99
N MET A 48 16.58 7.52 18.35
CA MET A 48 17.65 7.82 17.39
C MET A 48 18.20 6.54 16.76
N ARG A 49 18.40 5.48 17.55
CA ARG A 49 18.88 4.19 17.02
C ARG A 49 17.91 3.58 16.01
N THR A 50 16.62 3.57 16.31
CA THR A 50 15.59 3.06 15.38
C THR A 50 15.44 3.97 14.16
N LEU A 51 15.55 5.30 14.33
CA LEU A 51 15.48 6.26 13.24
C LEU A 51 16.62 6.04 12.25
N PHE A 52 17.87 5.95 12.70
CA PHE A 52 19.03 5.73 11.82
C PHE A 52 19.10 4.31 11.25
N CYS A 53 18.66 3.30 12.00
CA CYS A 53 18.72 1.91 11.53
C CYS A 53 17.59 1.57 10.53
N ASN A 54 16.42 2.18 10.70
CA ASN A 54 15.22 1.95 9.88
C ASN A 54 14.77 3.23 9.15
N VAL A 55 15.70 4.06 8.65
CA VAL A 55 15.36 5.28 7.88
C VAL A 55 14.48 4.94 6.67
N GLY A 56 14.75 3.81 6.01
CA GLY A 56 13.89 3.25 4.98
C GLY A 56 12.84 2.32 5.58
N SER A 57 11.55 2.62 5.36
CA SER A 57 10.44 1.72 5.70
C SER A 57 10.53 0.45 4.85
N ARG A 58 11.28 -0.55 5.32
CA ARG A 58 11.41 -1.86 4.68
C ARG A 58 10.10 -2.62 4.86
N CYS A 59 9.37 -2.82 3.77
CA CYS A 59 8.22 -3.72 3.76
C CYS A 59 8.65 -5.17 3.98
N ARG A 60 7.93 -5.90 4.83
CA ARG A 60 8.09 -7.34 5.01
C ARG A 60 6.81 -8.07 4.60
N ASN A 61 6.93 -9.23 3.97
CA ASN A 61 5.78 -10.03 3.52
C ASN A 61 5.12 -10.87 4.63
N THR A 62 5.68 -10.85 5.83
CA THR A 62 5.19 -11.59 7.00
C THR A 62 5.02 -10.66 8.19
N SER A 63 4.04 -10.95 9.04
CA SER A 63 3.75 -10.13 10.20
C SER A 63 4.84 -10.32 11.27
N TYR A 64 5.26 -9.23 11.90
CA TYR A 64 6.23 -9.27 13.00
C TYR A 64 5.71 -10.07 14.20
N THR A 65 4.38 -10.15 14.39
CA THR A 65 3.76 -10.97 15.45
C THR A 65 3.91 -12.46 15.20
N THR A 66 3.67 -12.93 13.97
CA THR A 66 3.84 -14.34 13.59
C THR A 66 5.32 -14.73 13.62
N GLN A 67 6.22 -13.85 13.18
CA GLN A 67 7.66 -14.07 13.27
C GLN A 67 8.12 -14.23 14.74
N LYS A 68 7.62 -13.39 15.65
CA LYS A 68 7.97 -13.47 17.07
C LYS A 68 7.53 -14.80 17.69
N TYR A 69 6.30 -15.24 17.39
CA TYR A 69 5.79 -16.53 17.85
C TYR A 69 6.63 -17.70 17.33
N ASN A 70 6.96 -17.74 16.04
CA ASN A 70 7.78 -18.79 15.46
C ASN A 70 9.21 -18.83 15.99
N ARG A 71 9.77 -17.70 16.43
CA ARG A 71 11.10 -17.64 17.05
C ARG A 71 11.11 -18.12 18.50
N LEU A 72 9.96 -18.10 19.15
CA LEU A 72 9.77 -18.54 20.53
C LEU A 72 9.45 -20.04 20.63
N ARG A 73 9.18 -20.71 19.50
CA ARG A 73 8.98 -22.15 19.36
C ARG A 73 10.29 -22.82 18.96
#